data_AF-A0A2E4ACU7-F1
#
_entry.id   AF-A0A2E4ACU7-F1
#
_cell.length_a   1.000
_cell.length_b   1.000
_cell.length_c   1.000
_cell.angle_alpha   90.00
_cell.angle_beta   90.00
_cell.angle_gamma   90.00
#
_symmetry.space_group_name_H-M   'P 1'
#
loop_
_entity.id
_entity.type
_entity.pdbx_description
1 polymer ?
#
loop_
_entity_poly.entity_id
_entity_poly.type
_entity_poly.pdbx_seq_one_letter_code
_entity_poly.pdbx_strand_id
1 'polypeptide(L)'
;MAKVAIFGKKNTIVKYDLDKNESIWTADLPNGQTPKAIAQYEDFLIIIHQNWSGTKNISCFSERSGDLLWRYRYDFLCGWNVYFKPIFVGKNIIFKSGAVDFTKICCETGTIIFKKNIKQKKFFSFESFEIILVEDALIAFSNKEIRKIDIETGNSEIDPELTKKFNVNGVTAYLGNGVSFVSSISSFNQQLEDEAAAASANVPSG
;
A
#
# COMPACT_ATOMS: atom_id res chain seq x y z
N MET A 1 -9.00 24.56 -13.72
CA MET A 1 -8.18 23.97 -12.65
C MET A 1 -6.72 24.20 -13.00
N ALA A 2 -5.89 24.62 -12.05
CA ALA A 2 -4.45 24.73 -12.25
C ALA A 2 -3.85 23.33 -12.50
N LYS A 3 -2.86 23.24 -13.38
CA LYS A 3 -2.15 21.98 -13.64
C LYS A 3 -1.16 21.71 -12.51
N VAL A 4 -1.57 20.93 -11.52
CA VAL A 4 -0.75 20.61 -10.36
C VAL A 4 -0.22 19.19 -10.43
N ALA A 5 1.04 19.00 -10.05
CA ALA A 5 1.66 17.70 -9.94
C ALA A 5 2.47 17.56 -8.65
N ILE A 6 2.59 16.33 -8.15
CA ILE A 6 3.47 15.96 -7.04
C ILE A 6 4.72 15.31 -7.61
N PHE A 7 5.88 15.85 -7.25
CA PHE A 7 7.18 15.29 -7.62
C PHE A 7 7.95 14.86 -6.38
N GLY A 8 8.72 13.79 -6.54
CA GLY A 8 9.63 13.28 -5.51
C GLY A 8 11.07 13.35 -5.97
N LYS A 9 11.97 13.78 -5.09
CA LYS A 9 13.42 13.62 -5.27
C LYS A 9 14.05 13.23 -3.94
N LYS A 10 15.34 12.90 -3.94
CA LYS A 10 16.05 12.59 -2.68
C LYS A 10 15.83 13.71 -1.65
N ASN A 11 15.49 13.30 -0.43
CA ASN A 11 15.19 14.12 0.74
C ASN A 11 13.93 15.01 0.66
N THR A 12 13.18 15.05 -0.45
CA THR A 12 12.09 16.03 -0.58
C THR A 12 10.95 15.53 -1.47
N ILE A 13 9.75 16.03 -1.16
CA ILE A 13 8.57 15.98 -2.03
C ILE A 13 8.11 17.41 -2.29
N VAL A 14 7.58 17.68 -3.48
CA VAL A 14 7.14 19.00 -3.88
C VAL A 14 5.80 18.90 -4.61
N LYS A 15 4.86 19.76 -4.24
CA LYS A 15 3.67 20.05 -5.03
C LYS A 15 3.95 21.28 -5.87
N TYR A 16 3.76 21.18 -7.17
CA TYR A 16 4.21 22.18 -8.12
C TYR A 16 3.06 22.60 -9.04
N ASP A 17 2.90 23.92 -9.22
CA ASP A 17 1.99 24.50 -10.21
C ASP A 17 2.71 24.61 -11.55
N LEU A 18 2.30 23.81 -12.53
CA LEU A 18 2.91 23.75 -13.85
C LEU A 18 2.53 24.94 -14.74
N ASP A 19 1.43 25.63 -14.46
CA ASP A 19 1.03 26.81 -15.23
C ASP A 19 1.83 28.04 -14.78
N LYS A 20 2.12 28.16 -13.49
CA LYS A 20 2.92 29.26 -12.92
C LYS A 20 4.41 28.97 -12.81
N ASN A 21 4.78 27.70 -12.93
CA ASN A 21 6.16 27.23 -12.76
C ASN A 21 6.72 27.60 -11.37
N GLU A 22 5.95 27.33 -10.32
CA GLU A 22 6.32 27.59 -8.92
C GLU A 22 5.92 26.43 -8.00
N SER A 23 6.67 26.24 -6.91
CA SER A 23 6.30 25.28 -5.87
C SER A 23 5.15 25.83 -5.05
N ILE A 24 4.08 25.05 -4.92
CA ILE A 24 2.98 25.33 -3.98
C ILE A 24 3.45 25.07 -2.55
N TRP A 25 4.06 23.91 -2.32
CA TRP A 25 4.74 23.57 -1.08
C TRP A 25 5.83 22.54 -1.33
N THR A 26 6.80 22.48 -0.42
CA THR A 26 7.85 21.47 -0.37
C THR A 26 7.86 20.87 1.03
N ALA A 27 8.01 19.55 1.13
CA ALA A 27 8.14 18.86 2.40
C ALA A 27 9.39 17.98 2.42
N ASP A 28 10.04 17.94 3.58
CA ASP A 28 11.27 17.18 3.78
C ASP A 28 10.97 15.72 4.13
N LEU A 29 11.77 14.84 3.51
CA LEU A 29 11.92 13.45 3.91
C LEU A 29 13.18 13.29 4.76
N PRO A 30 13.28 12.22 5.59
CA PRO A 30 14.48 11.96 6.35
C PRO A 30 15.70 11.91 5.44
N ASN A 31 16.85 12.30 5.98
CA ASN A 31 18.08 12.36 5.20
C ASN A 31 18.39 11.01 4.52
N GLY A 32 18.75 11.08 3.24
CA GLY A 32 19.08 9.95 2.39
C GLY A 32 17.87 9.22 1.80
N GLN A 33 16.63 9.59 2.14
CA GLN A 33 15.43 8.92 1.67
C GLN A 33 14.99 9.44 0.30
N THR A 34 14.66 8.54 -0.61
CA THR A 34 14.11 8.87 -1.93
C THR A 34 12.70 8.30 -2.03
N PRO A 35 11.69 9.10 -2.46
CA PRO A 35 10.38 8.61 -2.81
C PRO A 35 10.49 7.50 -3.85
N LYS A 36 9.90 6.35 -3.56
CA LYS A 36 9.78 5.24 -4.49
C LYS A 36 8.37 5.14 -5.08
N ALA A 37 7.41 5.68 -4.35
CA ALA A 37 6.01 5.46 -4.64
C ALA A 37 5.16 6.53 -3.97
N ILE A 38 4.19 7.07 -4.71
CA ILE A 38 3.35 8.20 -4.31
C ILE A 38 1.90 7.85 -4.63
N ALA A 39 1.04 7.94 -3.63
CA ALA A 39 -0.40 7.76 -3.80
C ALA A 39 -1.13 8.96 -3.19
N GLN A 40 -2.04 9.54 -3.96
CA GLN A 40 -2.88 10.66 -3.52
C GLN A 40 -4.32 10.16 -3.35
N TYR A 41 -4.95 10.51 -2.24
CA TYR A 41 -6.36 10.24 -1.98
C TYR A 41 -6.95 11.39 -1.17
N GLU A 42 -7.89 12.12 -1.77
CA GLU A 42 -8.49 13.32 -1.18
C GLU A 42 -7.41 14.30 -0.69
N ASP A 43 -7.47 14.74 0.57
CA ASP A 43 -6.50 15.64 1.23
C ASP A 43 -5.25 14.90 1.76
N PHE A 44 -5.04 13.62 1.42
CA PHE A 44 -3.93 12.80 1.91
C PHE A 44 -2.95 12.39 0.81
N LEU A 45 -1.67 12.42 1.15
CA LEU A 45 -0.58 11.99 0.29
C LEU A 45 0.27 10.93 1.00
N ILE A 46 0.21 9.69 0.50
CA ILE A 46 0.99 8.57 1.02
C ILE A 46 2.25 8.38 0.20
N ILE A 47 3.39 8.39 0.88
CA ILE A 47 4.72 8.25 0.28
C ILE A 47 5.41 7.02 0.85
N ILE A 48 5.76 6.08 -0.01
CA ILE A 48 6.74 5.03 0.30
C ILE A 48 8.10 5.55 -0.13
N HIS A 49 9.04 5.62 0.80
CA HIS A 49 10.39 6.11 0.53
C HIS A 49 11.44 5.23 1.20
N GLN A 50 12.62 5.20 0.59
CA GLN A 50 13.71 4.31 0.97
C GLN A 50 15.05 5.03 0.88
N ASN A 51 15.97 4.73 1.81
CA ASN A 51 17.36 5.18 1.71
C ASN A 51 18.27 4.10 1.10
N TRP A 52 19.51 4.47 0.82
CA TRP A 52 20.51 3.56 0.24
C TRP A 52 20.78 2.31 1.08
N SER A 53 20.63 2.40 2.41
CA SER A 53 20.83 1.27 3.33
C SER A 53 19.64 0.32 3.41
N GLY A 54 18.60 0.52 2.60
CA GLY A 54 17.42 -0.35 2.56
C GLY A 54 16.32 -0.01 3.57
N THR A 55 16.48 1.02 4.40
CA THR A 55 15.46 1.45 5.35
C THR A 55 14.28 2.08 4.61
N LYS A 56 13.17 1.35 4.57
CA LYS A 56 11.90 1.76 3.96
C LYS A 56 10.97 2.36 5.02
N ASN A 57 10.27 3.42 4.67
CA ASN A 57 9.25 4.04 5.50
C ASN A 57 8.00 4.34 4.68
N ILE A 58 6.89 4.50 5.39
CA ILE A 58 5.61 4.98 4.86
C ILE A 58 5.28 6.27 5.62
N SER A 59 5.11 7.35 4.88
CA SER A 59 4.71 8.65 5.45
C SER A 59 3.38 9.09 4.86
N CYS A 60 2.55 9.74 5.68
CA CYS A 60 1.37 10.46 5.24
C CYS A 60 1.58 11.95 5.42
N PHE A 61 1.28 12.71 4.38
CA PHE A 61 1.31 14.16 4.37
C PHE A 61 -0.07 14.72 4.07
N SER A 62 -0.34 15.93 4.54
CA SER A 62 -1.45 16.72 4.02
C SER A 62 -1.15 17.10 2.57
N GLU A 63 -2.04 16.75 1.65
CA GLU A 63 -1.95 17.13 0.23
C GLU A 63 -2.03 18.66 0.06
N ARG A 64 -2.76 19.31 0.96
CA ARG A 64 -3.01 20.74 0.94
C ARG A 64 -1.81 21.57 1.35
N SER A 65 -1.18 21.24 2.48
CA SER A 65 -0.10 22.05 3.07
C SER A 65 1.30 21.44 2.91
N GLY A 66 1.41 20.13 2.65
CA GLY A 66 2.67 19.41 2.69
C GLY A 66 3.10 19.01 4.11
N ASP A 67 2.28 19.25 5.14
CA ASP A 67 2.63 18.90 6.52
C ASP A 67 2.71 17.37 6.71
N LEU A 68 3.74 16.91 7.42
CA LEU A 68 3.84 15.51 7.83
C LEU A 68 2.79 15.21 8.91
N LEU A 69 1.86 14.30 8.61
CA LEU A 69 0.84 13.86 9.56
C LEU A 69 1.38 12.73 10.43
N TRP A 70 1.97 11.71 9.79
CA TRP A 70 2.59 10.59 10.50
C TRP A 70 3.59 9.86 9.63
N ARG A 71 4.46 9.08 10.28
CA ARG A 71 5.46 8.24 9.63
C ARG A 71 5.67 6.96 10.42
N TYR A 72 5.71 5.83 9.71
CA TYR A 72 6.10 4.54 10.24
C TYR A 72 7.23 3.93 9.42
N ARG A 73 8.05 3.10 10.07
CA ARG A 73 8.90 2.17 9.34
C ARG A 73 8.03 1.17 8.59
N TYR A 74 8.45 0.80 7.39
CA TYR A 74 7.70 -0.12 6.55
C TYR A 74 7.51 -1.48 7.21
N ASP A 75 8.56 -2.02 7.84
CA ASP A 75 8.56 -3.33 8.50
C ASP A 75 7.78 -3.37 9.82
N PHE A 76 7.44 -2.20 10.38
CA PHE A 76 6.52 -2.11 11.50
C PHE A 76 5.06 -2.34 11.06
N LEU A 77 4.69 -1.80 9.90
CA LEU A 77 3.32 -1.92 9.35
C LEU A 77 3.12 -3.19 8.55
N CYS A 78 4.08 -3.54 7.71
CA CYS A 78 4.01 -4.69 6.80
C CYS A 78 5.02 -5.75 7.22
N GLY A 79 4.54 -6.98 7.42
CA GLY A 79 5.40 -8.13 7.65
C GLY A 79 6.30 -8.46 6.46
N TRP A 80 7.16 -9.46 6.66
CA TRP A 80 8.11 -9.91 5.64
C TRP A 80 7.42 -10.25 4.31
N ASN A 81 7.98 -9.77 3.19
CA ASN A 81 7.46 -9.95 1.83
C ASN A 81 6.01 -9.48 1.61
N VAL A 82 5.50 -8.56 2.43
CA VAL A 82 4.18 -7.95 2.24
C VAL A 82 4.33 -6.57 1.60
N TYR A 83 3.61 -6.36 0.50
CA TYR A 83 3.52 -5.06 -0.15
C TYR A 83 2.46 -4.19 0.51
N PHE A 84 2.80 -2.93 0.78
CA PHE A 84 1.84 -1.95 1.26
C PHE A 84 0.93 -1.55 0.10
N LYS A 85 -0.27 -2.13 0.10
CA LYS A 85 -1.34 -1.85 -0.87
C LYS A 85 -2.48 -1.15 -0.11
N PRO A 86 -2.51 0.19 -0.09
CA PRO A 86 -3.53 0.91 0.67
C PRO A 86 -4.90 0.79 0.00
N ILE A 87 -5.91 0.44 0.79
CA ILE A 87 -7.33 0.52 0.45
C ILE A 87 -7.89 1.68 1.25
N PHE A 88 -8.22 2.77 0.58
CA PHE A 88 -8.80 3.94 1.23
C PHE A 88 -10.29 3.73 1.49
N VAL A 89 -10.70 3.95 2.74
CA VAL A 89 -12.09 3.86 3.21
C VAL A 89 -12.38 5.10 4.03
N GLY A 90 -12.90 6.14 3.37
CA GLY A 90 -12.99 7.49 3.94
C GLY A 90 -11.63 7.95 4.44
N LYS A 91 -11.55 8.41 5.69
CA LYS A 91 -10.30 8.89 6.32
C LYS A 91 -9.40 7.78 6.87
N ASN A 92 -9.59 6.53 6.46
CA ASN A 92 -8.79 5.39 6.92
C ASN A 92 -8.14 4.66 5.76
N ILE A 93 -7.01 4.01 6.04
CA ILE A 93 -6.39 3.03 5.14
C ILE A 93 -6.53 1.65 5.77
N ILE A 94 -7.01 0.71 4.97
CA ILE A 94 -6.96 -0.71 5.27
C ILE A 94 -5.91 -1.35 4.35
N PHE A 95 -5.05 -2.19 4.91
CA PHE A 95 -4.02 -2.86 4.13
C PHE A 95 -3.65 -4.22 4.73
N LYS A 96 -3.21 -5.12 3.86
CA LYS A 96 -2.60 -6.39 4.26
C LYS A 96 -1.29 -6.11 4.99
N SER A 97 -1.17 -6.63 6.21
CA SER A 97 0.00 -6.45 7.08
C SER A 97 0.77 -7.75 7.33
N GLY A 98 0.24 -8.88 6.88
CA GLY A 98 0.81 -10.22 6.99
C GLY A 98 0.10 -11.18 6.03
N ALA A 99 0.53 -12.44 5.98
CA ALA A 99 -0.13 -13.45 5.14
C ALA A 99 -1.63 -13.61 5.46
N VAL A 100 -1.97 -13.57 6.75
CA VAL A 100 -3.34 -13.67 7.26
C VAL A 100 -3.69 -12.52 8.21
N ASP A 101 -2.92 -11.43 8.16
CA ASP A 101 -3.05 -10.26 9.05
C ASP A 101 -3.34 -9.01 8.23
N PHE A 102 -4.16 -8.12 8.77
CA PHE A 102 -4.48 -6.82 8.16
C PHE A 102 -4.63 -5.73 9.21
N THR A 103 -4.47 -4.49 8.78
CA THR A 103 -4.44 -3.32 9.67
C THR A 103 -5.33 -2.23 9.10
N LYS A 104 -6.07 -1.55 9.98
CA LYS A 104 -6.79 -0.29 9.70
C LYS A 104 -6.07 0.84 10.44
N ILE A 105 -5.72 1.91 9.73
CA ILE A 105 -5.01 3.08 10.27
C ILE A 105 -5.73 4.36 9.86
N CYS A 106 -5.82 5.34 10.77
CA CYS A 106 -6.37 6.66 10.47
C CYS A 106 -5.37 7.49 9.65
N CYS A 107 -5.82 8.06 8.52
CA CYS A 107 -4.99 8.90 7.65
C CYS A 107 -4.55 10.21 8.33
N GLU A 108 -5.38 10.77 9.21
CA GLU A 108 -5.10 12.05 9.87
C GLU A 108 -4.09 11.91 11.00
N THR A 109 -4.24 10.88 11.83
CA THR A 109 -3.47 10.75 13.08
C THR A 109 -2.39 9.68 13.03
N GLY A 110 -2.45 8.77 12.07
CA GLY A 110 -1.59 7.58 12.03
C GLY A 110 -1.94 6.54 13.10
N THR A 111 -3.01 6.74 13.86
CA THR A 111 -3.44 5.79 14.89
C THR A 111 -3.87 4.48 14.23
N ILE A 112 -3.24 3.38 14.64
CA ILE A 112 -3.70 2.04 14.30
C ILE A 112 -5.01 1.79 15.05
N ILE A 113 -6.12 1.74 14.32
CA ILE A 113 -7.45 1.48 14.87
C ILE A 113 -7.55 0.02 15.30
N PHE A 114 -7.11 -0.89 14.43
CA PHE A 114 -6.94 -2.29 14.77
C PHE A 114 -5.90 -2.95 13.87
N LYS A 115 -5.34 -4.05 14.40
CA LYS A 115 -4.59 -5.06 13.66
C LYS A 115 -5.22 -6.40 13.97
N LYS A 116 -5.76 -7.08 12.95
CA LYS A 116 -6.54 -8.31 13.12
C LYS A 116 -6.11 -9.41 12.17
N ASN A 117 -6.49 -10.63 12.54
CA ASN A 117 -6.35 -11.80 11.70
C ASN A 117 -7.58 -11.99 10.83
N ILE A 118 -7.37 -12.22 9.54
CA ILE A 118 -8.41 -12.65 8.59
C ILE A 118 -8.84 -14.10 8.93
N LYS A 119 -7.89 -14.90 9.41
CA LYS A 119 -8.11 -16.27 9.83
C LYS A 119 -7.14 -16.62 10.95
N GLN A 120 -7.60 -17.39 11.93
CA GLN A 120 -6.72 -17.90 12.98
C GLN A 120 -5.56 -18.70 12.37
N LYS A 121 -4.33 -18.37 12.79
CA LYS A 121 -3.11 -19.07 12.36
C LYS A 121 -3.14 -20.49 12.91
N LYS A 122 -3.29 -21.47 12.02
CA LYS A 122 -3.10 -22.89 12.37
C LYS A 122 -1.63 -23.26 12.18
N PHE A 123 -1.13 -24.13 13.06
CA PHE A 123 0.20 -24.72 12.93
C PHE A 123 0.30 -25.44 11.57
N PHE A 124 1.34 -25.16 10.78
CA PHE A 124 1.54 -25.63 9.38
C PHE A 124 0.61 -25.08 8.29
N SER A 125 -0.11 -23.97 8.52
CA SER A 125 -0.86 -23.31 7.45
C SER A 125 -0.02 -22.26 6.71
N PHE A 126 0.12 -22.43 5.38
CA PHE A 126 0.75 -21.46 4.48
C PHE A 126 -0.28 -20.61 3.72
N GLU A 127 -1.47 -20.46 4.29
CA GLU A 127 -2.51 -19.65 3.66
C GLU A 127 -2.13 -18.16 3.64
N SER A 128 -2.37 -17.55 2.49
CA SER A 128 -2.26 -16.10 2.33
C SER A 128 -3.54 -15.57 1.73
N PHE A 129 -4.00 -14.44 2.26
CA PHE A 129 -5.15 -13.73 1.73
C PHE A 129 -4.71 -12.45 1.04
N GLU A 130 -5.36 -12.09 -0.06
CA GLU A 130 -5.41 -10.71 -0.54
C GLU A 130 -6.72 -10.07 -0.05
N ILE A 131 -6.75 -8.73 -0.01
CA ILE A 131 -7.90 -7.96 0.45
C ILE A 131 -8.29 -6.98 -0.64
N ILE A 132 -9.59 -6.85 -0.90
CA ILE A 132 -10.17 -5.90 -1.84
C ILE A 132 -11.40 -5.24 -1.23
N LEU A 133 -11.65 -4.01 -1.63
CA LEU A 133 -12.91 -3.31 -1.39
C LEU A 133 -13.73 -3.33 -2.69
N VAL A 134 -14.97 -3.81 -2.59
CA VAL A 134 -15.95 -3.78 -3.68
C VAL A 134 -17.14 -2.98 -3.17
N GLU A 135 -17.31 -1.77 -3.69
CA GLU A 135 -18.26 -0.78 -3.16
C GLU A 135 -18.03 -0.53 -1.66
N ASP A 136 -18.91 -1.04 -0.79
CA ASP A 136 -18.81 -0.97 0.67
C ASP A 136 -18.41 -2.31 1.32
N ALA A 137 -18.23 -3.37 0.53
CA ALA A 137 -17.88 -4.70 1.01
C ALA A 137 -16.36 -4.93 0.98
N LEU A 138 -15.76 -5.09 2.16
CA LEU A 138 -14.38 -5.52 2.29
C LEU A 138 -14.29 -7.05 2.29
N ILE A 139 -13.57 -7.60 1.32
CA ILE A 139 -13.48 -9.04 1.10
C ILE A 139 -12.01 -9.46 1.15
N ALA A 140 -11.74 -10.53 1.88
CA ALA A 140 -10.46 -11.24 1.80
C ALA A 140 -10.63 -12.54 1.04
N PHE A 141 -9.73 -12.85 0.12
CA PHE A 141 -9.77 -14.08 -0.65
C PHE A 141 -8.41 -14.77 -0.68
N SER A 142 -8.46 -16.09 -0.76
CA SER A 142 -7.31 -16.97 -0.93
C SER A 142 -7.65 -18.00 -2.01
N ASN A 143 -6.71 -18.89 -2.31
CA ASN A 143 -6.97 -20.05 -3.17
C ASN A 143 -7.86 -21.14 -2.52
N LYS A 144 -8.34 -20.92 -1.29
CA LYS A 144 -9.16 -21.89 -0.53
C LYS A 144 -10.53 -21.36 -0.10
N GLU A 145 -10.60 -20.09 0.26
CA GLU A 145 -11.83 -19.49 0.77
C GLU A 145 -11.87 -17.98 0.56
N ILE A 146 -13.10 -17.47 0.53
CA ILE A 146 -13.44 -16.05 0.56
C ILE A 146 -14.07 -15.73 1.92
N ARG A 147 -13.68 -14.61 2.49
CA ARG A 147 -14.17 -14.09 3.77
C ARG A 147 -14.65 -12.67 3.61
N LYS A 148 -15.78 -12.35 4.23
CA LYS A 148 -16.25 -10.98 4.42
C LYS A 148 -15.61 -10.40 5.67
N ILE A 149 -15.23 -9.14 5.60
CA ILE A 149 -14.65 -8.39 6.72
C ILE A 149 -15.56 -7.20 7.01
N ASP A 150 -16.00 -7.10 8.25
CA ASP A 150 -16.67 -5.90 8.75
C ASP A 150 -15.65 -4.76 8.87
N ILE A 151 -15.88 -3.65 8.17
CA ILE A 151 -14.91 -2.54 8.05
C ILE A 151 -14.66 -1.83 9.38
N GLU A 152 -15.66 -1.78 10.25
CA GLU A 152 -15.59 -1.02 11.50
C GLU A 152 -14.94 -1.82 12.63
N THR A 153 -15.29 -3.09 12.76
CA THR A 153 -14.79 -3.98 13.80
C THR A 153 -13.57 -4.78 13.35
N GLY A 154 -13.37 -4.99 12.05
CA GLY A 154 -12.36 -5.89 11.49
C GLY A 154 -12.66 -7.37 11.75
N ASN A 155 -13.88 -7.73 12.15
CA ASN A 155 -14.27 -9.13 12.29
C ASN A 155 -14.43 -9.77 10.91
N SER A 156 -14.00 -11.03 10.79
CA SER A 156 -14.01 -11.75 9.52
C SER A 156 -14.79 -13.06 9.62
N GLU A 157 -15.62 -13.34 8.63
CA GLU A 157 -16.39 -14.57 8.52
C GLU A 157 -16.28 -15.18 7.12
N ILE A 158 -16.42 -16.51 7.02
CA ILE A 158 -16.37 -17.19 5.73
C ILE A 158 -17.66 -16.92 4.95
N ASP A 159 -17.53 -16.68 3.64
CA ASP A 159 -18.66 -16.66 2.72
C ASP A 159 -18.68 -17.98 1.93
N PRO A 160 -19.42 -19.01 2.38
CA PRO A 160 -19.39 -20.33 1.75
C PRO A 160 -20.03 -20.31 0.36
N GLU A 161 -21.04 -19.46 0.15
CA GLU A 161 -21.69 -19.35 -1.16
C GLU A 161 -20.78 -18.73 -2.19
N LEU A 162 -20.16 -17.59 -1.88
CA LEU A 162 -19.27 -16.90 -2.79
C LEU A 162 -18.02 -17.74 -3.06
N THR A 163 -17.47 -18.38 -2.03
CA THR A 163 -16.35 -19.32 -2.17
C THR A 163 -16.67 -20.42 -3.19
N LYS A 164 -17.86 -21.03 -3.09
CA LYS A 164 -18.30 -22.08 -4.01
C LYS A 164 -18.56 -21.56 -5.41
N LYS A 165 -19.24 -20.42 -5.54
CA LYS A 165 -19.59 -19.79 -6.83
C LYS A 165 -18.35 -19.34 -7.61
N PHE A 166 -17.36 -18.78 -6.90
CA PHE A 166 -16.13 -18.27 -7.50
C PHE A 166 -15.14 -19.37 -7.91
N ASN A 167 -15.25 -20.56 -7.33
CA ASN A 167 -14.28 -21.66 -7.51
C ASN A 167 -12.83 -21.18 -7.30
N VAL A 168 -12.51 -20.82 -6.06
CA VAL A 168 -11.21 -20.25 -5.64
C VAL A 168 -9.97 -21.11 -5.96
N ASN A 169 -10.14 -22.35 -6.36
CA ASN A 169 -9.02 -23.24 -6.70
C ASN A 169 -8.23 -22.69 -7.89
N GLY A 170 -6.93 -22.50 -7.71
CA GLY A 170 -6.04 -21.99 -8.78
C GLY A 170 -6.07 -20.48 -8.97
N VAL A 171 -6.77 -19.73 -8.11
CA VAL A 171 -6.71 -18.26 -8.12
C VAL A 171 -5.31 -17.80 -7.72
N THR A 172 -4.58 -17.23 -8.66
CA THR A 172 -3.25 -16.63 -8.50
C THR A 172 -3.24 -15.12 -8.71
N ALA A 173 -4.40 -14.55 -9.08
CA ALA A 173 -4.48 -13.18 -9.56
C ALA A 173 -4.57 -12.13 -8.45
N TYR A 174 -3.72 -11.12 -8.57
CA TYR A 174 -3.85 -9.82 -7.90
C TYR A 174 -4.87 -8.98 -8.68
N LEU A 175 -6.15 -9.01 -8.30
CA LEU A 175 -7.16 -8.15 -8.94
C LEU A 175 -6.88 -6.68 -8.59
N GLY A 176 -6.95 -5.80 -9.59
CA GLY A 176 -6.96 -4.35 -9.41
C GLY A 176 -8.21 -3.93 -8.63
N ASN A 177 -8.09 -2.89 -7.79
CA ASN A 177 -9.20 -2.35 -6.99
C ASN A 177 -10.47 -2.23 -7.84
N GLY A 178 -11.55 -2.89 -7.41
CA GLY A 178 -12.79 -3.16 -8.16
C GLY A 178 -13.70 -1.96 -8.39
N VAL A 179 -13.13 -0.78 -8.59
CA VAL A 179 -13.84 0.41 -9.05
C VAL A 179 -13.27 0.73 -10.42
N SER A 180 -14.14 0.94 -11.41
CA SER A 180 -13.77 1.43 -12.73
C SER A 180 -13.11 2.82 -12.65
N PHE A 181 -11.89 2.86 -12.13
CA PHE A 181 -10.96 3.94 -12.36
C PHE A 181 -10.15 3.55 -13.59
N VAL A 182 -9.99 4.48 -14.53
CA VAL A 182 -8.78 4.53 -15.34
C VAL A 182 -7.65 4.77 -14.35
N SER A 183 -7.18 3.71 -13.73
CA SER A 183 -6.00 3.71 -12.90
C SER A 183 -4.83 3.65 -13.87
N SER A 184 -4.01 4.69 -13.92
CA SER A 184 -2.65 4.53 -14.40
C SER A 184 -1.94 3.67 -13.36
N ILE A 185 -1.96 2.36 -13.57
CA ILE A 185 -1.21 1.41 -12.75
C ILE A 185 0.26 1.55 -13.14
N SER A 186 0.95 2.52 -12.57
CA SER A 186 2.40 2.45 -12.48
C SER A 186 2.73 1.37 -11.45
N SER A 187 3.36 0.28 -11.89
CA SER A 187 3.80 -0.79 -11.01
C SER A 187 4.61 -0.23 -9.84
N PHE A 188 4.12 -0.40 -8.61
CA PHE A 188 4.88 -0.19 -7.37
C PHE A 188 5.92 -1.33 -7.14
N ASN A 189 5.94 -2.35 -8.01
CA ASN A 189 6.88 -3.45 -7.93
C ASN A 189 8.19 -3.04 -8.59
N GLN A 190 9.05 -2.38 -7.83
CA GLN A 190 10.46 -2.14 -8.18
C GLN A 190 11.32 -3.44 -8.18
N GLN A 191 10.67 -4.61 -8.16
CA GLN A 191 11.33 -5.90 -7.93
C GLN A 191 12.04 -6.44 -9.19
N LEU A 192 11.78 -5.88 -10.37
CA LEU A 192 12.47 -6.29 -11.61
C LEU A 192 13.77 -5.53 -11.90
N GLU A 193 13.98 -4.35 -11.30
CA GLU A 193 15.21 -3.58 -11.54
C GLU A 193 16.34 -3.99 -10.59
N ASP A 194 16.03 -4.40 -9.35
CA ASP A 194 17.04 -4.82 -8.37
C ASP A 194 17.60 -6.24 -8.65
N GLU A 195 16.80 -7.15 -9.22
CA GLU A 195 17.29 -8.47 -9.68
C GLU A 195 18.14 -8.39 -10.95
N ALA A 196 17.81 -7.47 -11.87
CA ALA A 196 18.61 -7.23 -13.07
C ALA A 196 19.96 -6.57 -12.75
N ALA A 197 19.98 -5.63 -11.79
CA ALA A 197 21.22 -5.02 -11.31
C ALA A 197 22.15 -6.04 -10.63
N ALA A 198 21.60 -6.95 -9.80
CA ALA A 198 22.37 -8.01 -9.15
C ALA A 198 22.90 -9.06 -10.15
N ALA A 199 22.14 -9.38 -11.21
CA ALA A 199 22.59 -10.33 -12.25
C ALA A 199 23.70 -9.75 -13.14
N SER A 200 23.69 -8.44 -13.39
CA SER A 200 24.71 -7.76 -14.22
C SER A 200 26.08 -7.58 -13.53
N ALA A 201 26.13 -7.66 -12.19
CA ALA A 201 27.36 -7.52 -11.40
C ALA A 201 28.19 -8.81 -11.29
N ASN A 202 27.66 -9.95 -11.77
CA ASN A 202 28.29 -11.27 -11.65
C ASN A 202 28.86 -11.82 -12.96
N VAL A 203 29.07 -11.00 -13.99
CA VAL A 203 29.83 -11.42 -15.18
C VAL A 203 31.33 -11.28 -14.87
N PRO A 204 32.12 -12.36 -14.76
CA PRO A 204 33.55 -12.24 -14.63
C PRO A 204 34.11 -11.70 -15.95
N SER A 205 34.88 -10.62 -15.89
CA SER A 205 35.73 -10.21 -17.01
C SER A 205 36.76 -11.31 -17.26
N GLY A 206 36.58 -12.05 -18.35
CA GLY A 206 37.62 -12.89 -18.93
C GLY A 206 38.74 -12.06 -19.54
#